data_AF-A0A177WYQ3-F1
#
_entry.id   AF-A0A177WYQ3-F1
#
_cell.length_a   1.000
_cell.length_b   1.000
_cell.length_c   1.000
_cell.angle_alpha   90.00
_cell.angle_beta   90.00
_cell.angle_gamma   90.00
#
_symmetry.space_group_name_H-M   'P 1'
#
loop_
_entity.id
_entity.type
_entity.pdbx_description
1 polymer ?
#
loop_
_entity_poly.entity_id
_entity_poly.type
_entity_poly.pdbx_seq_one_letter_code
_entity_poly.pdbx_strand_id
1 'polypeptide(L)'
;MKLSIAILSSILLACSVTVANPVLTSSTTSTATTTSSAYPSATETSGPDLTKLFDPYSVYMSDCYPIDFDGITLIESLAKGVRRLERLLQDTNEKKTEIKDQVEVVSKLKEKFDHLKSDPSSSKSEIIKLKSTLVGSIGIFKSLKRQMKELIKEYSHTNQQNAKTRTMLGDYFTKHHPIGSTNSDGTINAKSYPGFKKCFDHFYYRLPQ
;
A
#
# COMPACT_ATOMS: atom_id res chain seq x y z
N MET A 1 23.17 -5.01 10.61
CA MET A 1 21.83 -5.63 10.57
C MET A 1 21.03 -5.25 11.83
N LYS A 2 20.26 -4.16 11.80
CA LYS A 2 19.24 -3.82 12.82
C LYS A 2 18.08 -2.93 12.30
N LEU A 3 18.05 -2.56 11.01
CA LEU A 3 17.04 -1.64 10.47
C LEU A 3 15.75 -2.36 9.95
N SER A 4 15.82 -3.67 9.72
CA SER A 4 14.73 -4.44 9.09
C SER A 4 13.65 -4.93 10.07
N ILE A 5 13.92 -4.94 11.38
CA ILE A 5 12.98 -5.47 12.39
C ILE A 5 11.97 -4.40 12.83
N ALA A 6 12.36 -3.12 12.85
CA ALA A 6 11.46 -2.05 13.26
C ALA A 6 10.29 -1.81 12.26
N ILE A 7 10.51 -2.08 10.97
CA ILE A 7 9.51 -1.84 9.91
C ILE A 7 8.47 -2.97 9.84
N LEU A 8 8.85 -4.22 10.17
CA LEU A 8 7.92 -5.35 10.26
C LEU A 8 6.97 -5.25 11.47
N SER A 9 7.38 -4.63 12.58
CA SER A 9 6.49 -4.40 13.72
C SER A 9 5.29 -3.51 13.41
N SER A 10 5.36 -2.67 12.37
CA SER A 10 4.21 -1.84 11.95
C SER A 10 3.17 -2.59 11.12
N ILE A 11 3.50 -3.80 10.61
CA ILE A 11 2.60 -4.59 9.76
C ILE A 11 1.86 -5.66 10.58
N LEU A 12 2.46 -6.17 11.67
CA LEU A 12 1.87 -7.24 12.50
C LEU A 12 0.84 -6.76 13.54
N LEU A 13 0.72 -5.46 13.80
CA LEU A 13 -0.31 -4.93 14.72
C LEU A 13 -1.74 -5.01 14.11
N ALA A 14 -1.86 -5.23 12.79
CA ALA A 14 -3.15 -5.29 12.12
C ALA A 14 -3.86 -6.66 12.22
N CYS A 15 -3.16 -7.78 12.50
CA CYS A 15 -3.72 -9.12 12.31
C CYS A 15 -3.66 -10.09 13.50
N SER A 16 -3.30 -9.66 14.71
CA SER A 16 -3.22 -10.57 15.87
C SER A 16 -4.08 -10.13 17.05
N VAL A 17 -5.33 -10.60 17.10
CA VAL A 17 -5.99 -10.91 18.39
C VAL A 17 -7.00 -12.05 18.21
N THR A 18 -6.56 -13.23 18.65
CA THR A 18 -7.26 -14.32 19.33
C THR A 18 -8.79 -14.35 19.27
N VAL A 19 -9.30 -15.36 18.57
CA VAL A 19 -10.69 -15.82 18.64
C VAL A 19 -10.94 -16.38 20.04
N ALA A 20 -11.75 -15.68 20.83
CA ALA A 20 -12.44 -16.25 21.98
C ALA A 20 -13.94 -16.27 21.65
N ASN A 21 -14.51 -17.48 21.63
CA ASN A 21 -15.90 -17.76 21.29
C ASN A 21 -16.89 -16.89 22.07
N PRO A 22 -17.93 -16.31 21.44
CA PRO A 22 -19.04 -15.78 22.21
C PRO A 22 -19.93 -16.91 22.73
N VAL A 23 -20.08 -16.92 24.05
CA VAL A 23 -21.06 -17.70 24.80
C VAL A 23 -22.46 -17.23 24.39
N LEU A 24 -23.30 -18.18 23.97
CA LEU A 24 -24.73 -17.98 23.74
C LEU A 24 -25.42 -17.50 25.02
N THR A 25 -26.06 -16.33 24.95
CA THR A 25 -27.10 -15.93 25.90
C THR A 25 -28.38 -15.62 25.13
N SER A 26 -29.31 -16.59 25.18
CA SER A 26 -30.72 -16.37 24.84
C SER A 26 -31.39 -15.58 25.97
N SER A 27 -32.20 -14.60 25.61
CA SER A 27 -33.39 -14.22 26.38
C SER A 27 -34.48 -13.64 25.50
N THR A 28 -35.56 -14.42 25.45
CA THR A 28 -36.98 -14.17 25.23
C THR A 28 -37.45 -12.76 25.65
N THR A 29 -38.49 -12.14 25.07
CA THR A 29 -39.92 -12.45 25.35
C THR A 29 -40.87 -11.60 24.48
N SER A 30 -41.90 -12.26 23.89
CA SER A 30 -43.33 -11.90 23.61
C SER A 30 -43.75 -10.56 22.97
N THR A 31 -44.92 -10.36 22.34
CA THR A 31 -46.02 -11.13 21.66
C THR A 31 -47.02 -10.03 21.23
N ALA A 32 -47.56 -10.05 20.00
CA ALA A 32 -48.98 -9.74 19.66
C ALA A 32 -49.22 -9.35 18.18
N THR A 33 -50.23 -10.02 17.61
CA THR A 33 -50.99 -9.88 16.35
C THR A 33 -51.91 -8.63 16.37
N THR A 34 -52.55 -8.05 15.34
CA THR A 34 -52.98 -8.42 13.96
C THR A 34 -53.42 -7.14 13.20
N THR A 35 -53.17 -7.09 11.88
CA THR A 35 -53.90 -6.46 10.75
C THR A 35 -54.71 -5.14 10.88
N SER A 36 -54.44 -4.16 9.99
CA SER A 36 -55.47 -3.44 9.23
C SER A 36 -54.92 -2.74 7.97
N SER A 37 -55.80 -2.58 6.99
CA SER A 37 -55.64 -2.35 5.55
C SER A 37 -55.19 -0.96 5.08
N ALA A 38 -54.68 -0.95 3.85
CA ALA A 38 -54.12 0.17 3.08
C ALA A 38 -55.09 1.30 2.70
N TYR A 39 -54.52 2.51 2.56
CA TYR A 39 -54.87 3.53 1.55
C TYR A 39 -53.62 4.39 1.27
N PRO A 40 -53.25 4.70 0.02
CA PRO A 40 -52.10 5.54 -0.27
C PRO A 40 -52.52 7.02 -0.28
N SER A 41 -51.92 7.83 0.60
CA SER A 41 -51.95 9.29 0.48
C SER A 41 -50.71 9.74 -0.27
N ALA A 42 -50.92 10.54 -1.32
CA ALA A 42 -49.88 11.10 -2.16
C ALA A 42 -48.96 12.02 -1.33
N THR A 43 -47.69 11.62 -1.20
CA THR A 43 -46.62 12.50 -0.76
C THR A 43 -45.84 12.91 -2.01
N GLU A 44 -45.65 14.20 -2.20
CA GLU A 44 -44.93 14.78 -3.33
C GLU A 44 -43.59 14.07 -3.51
N THR A 45 -43.41 13.46 -4.69
CA THR A 45 -42.12 12.96 -5.13
C THR A 45 -41.21 14.17 -5.30
N SER A 46 -40.42 14.47 -4.26
CA SER A 46 -39.14 15.15 -4.44
C SER A 46 -38.44 14.37 -5.56
N GLY A 47 -38.32 15.00 -6.73
CA GLY A 47 -37.64 14.38 -7.87
C GLY A 47 -36.29 13.82 -7.42
N PRO A 48 -35.83 12.69 -8.00
CA PRO A 48 -34.55 12.12 -7.63
C PRO A 48 -33.52 13.25 -7.70
N ASP A 49 -32.80 13.47 -6.60
CA ASP A 49 -31.72 14.46 -6.55
C ASP A 49 -30.67 14.04 -7.58
N LEU A 50 -30.77 14.63 -8.78
CA LEU A 50 -29.98 14.25 -9.95
C LEU A 50 -28.49 14.54 -9.74
N THR A 51 -28.11 15.26 -8.67
CA THR A 51 -26.71 15.42 -8.25
C THR A 51 -26.10 14.12 -7.74
N LYS A 52 -26.89 13.19 -7.15
CA LYS A 52 -26.44 11.85 -6.77
C LYS A 52 -26.28 10.89 -7.95
N LEU A 53 -26.92 11.17 -9.08
CA LEU A 53 -26.88 10.31 -10.26
C LEU A 53 -25.55 10.43 -11.03
N PHE A 54 -24.80 11.52 -10.81
CA PHE A 54 -23.50 11.79 -11.41
C PHE A 54 -22.37 11.88 -10.36
N ASP A 55 -22.55 11.29 -9.18
CA ASP A 55 -21.42 11.07 -8.28
C ASP A 55 -20.56 9.93 -8.86
N PRO A 56 -19.31 10.19 -9.29
CA PRO A 56 -18.41 9.14 -9.78
C PRO A 56 -18.19 8.03 -8.77
N TYR A 57 -18.58 8.23 -7.49
CA TYR A 57 -18.48 7.24 -6.42
C TYR A 57 -19.78 6.59 -5.96
N SER A 58 -20.91 6.91 -6.62
CA SER A 58 -22.21 6.24 -6.37
C SER A 58 -22.13 4.70 -6.49
N VAL A 59 -21.26 4.21 -7.39
CA VAL A 59 -20.98 2.76 -7.59
C VAL A 59 -20.27 2.14 -6.39
N TYR A 60 -19.49 2.90 -5.63
CA TYR A 60 -18.70 2.41 -4.50
C TYR A 60 -19.45 2.49 -3.17
N MET A 61 -20.61 3.16 -3.11
CA MET A 61 -21.36 3.33 -1.88
C MET A 61 -21.72 1.99 -1.21
N SER A 62 -21.91 0.89 -1.94
CA SER A 62 -22.19 -0.42 -1.32
C SER A 62 -20.99 -1.04 -0.60
N ASP A 63 -19.77 -0.70 -1.02
CA ASP A 63 -18.52 -1.16 -0.41
C ASP A 63 -18.00 -0.18 0.64
N CYS A 64 -18.42 1.09 0.57
CA CYS A 64 -17.93 2.17 1.42
C CYS A 64 -18.93 2.71 2.45
N TYR A 65 -20.22 2.36 2.40
CA TYR A 65 -21.21 2.86 3.36
C TYR A 65 -20.84 2.51 4.82
N PRO A 66 -21.01 3.43 5.79
CA PRO A 66 -21.63 4.77 5.72
C PRO A 66 -20.64 5.93 5.46
N ILE A 67 -19.47 5.66 4.88
CA ILE A 67 -18.43 6.66 4.64
C ILE A 67 -18.88 7.58 3.49
N ASP A 68 -18.81 8.88 3.72
CA ASP A 68 -19.12 9.89 2.71
C ASP A 68 -17.96 10.09 1.72
N PHE A 69 -18.16 10.99 0.76
CA PHE A 69 -17.24 11.24 -0.34
C PHE A 69 -15.82 11.62 0.10
N ASP A 70 -15.69 12.48 1.11
CA ASP A 70 -14.38 12.93 1.60
C ASP A 70 -13.59 11.76 2.19
N GLY A 71 -14.26 10.92 2.98
CA GLY A 71 -13.68 9.70 3.52
C GLY A 71 -13.29 8.71 2.43
N ILE A 72 -14.15 8.48 1.44
CA ILE A 72 -13.87 7.59 0.30
C ILE A 72 -12.62 8.03 -0.46
N THR A 73 -12.47 9.33 -0.73
CA THR A 73 -11.31 9.89 -1.44
C THR A 73 -10.01 9.67 -0.67
N LEU A 74 -10.04 9.85 0.66
CA LEU A 74 -8.89 9.58 1.53
C LEU A 74 -8.53 8.09 1.56
N ILE A 75 -9.53 7.21 1.62
CA ILE A 75 -9.35 5.76 1.61
C ILE A 75 -8.75 5.28 0.28
N GLU A 76 -9.27 5.78 -0.84
CA GLU A 76 -8.74 5.48 -2.17
C GLU A 76 -7.28 5.91 -2.30
N SER A 77 -6.96 7.15 -1.89
CA SER A 77 -5.60 7.68 -1.91
C SER A 77 -4.65 6.81 -1.08
N LEU A 78 -5.08 6.40 0.11
CA LEU A 78 -4.31 5.52 0.98
C LEU A 78 -4.10 4.14 0.34
N ALA A 79 -5.16 3.52 -0.20
CA ALA A 79 -5.09 2.20 -0.83
C ALA A 79 -4.13 2.18 -2.03
N LYS A 80 -4.24 3.18 -2.92
CA LYS A 80 -3.31 3.42 -4.04
C LYS A 80 -1.87 3.57 -3.56
N GLY A 81 -1.69 4.39 -2.53
CA GLY A 81 -0.38 4.67 -1.95
C GLY A 81 0.26 3.44 -1.31
N VAL A 82 -0.50 2.61 -0.58
CA VAL A 82 0.00 1.36 0.01
C VAL A 82 0.43 0.38 -1.07
N ARG A 83 -0.41 0.19 -2.11
CA ARG A 83 -0.05 -0.62 -3.28
C ARG A 83 1.21 -0.14 -3.99
N ARG A 84 1.38 1.16 -4.13
CA ARG A 84 2.59 1.73 -4.73
C ARG A 84 3.83 1.42 -3.90
N LEU A 85 3.74 1.49 -2.56
CA LEU A 85 4.86 1.11 -1.68
C LEU A 85 5.25 -0.36 -1.81
N GLU A 86 4.28 -1.26 -1.96
CA GLU A 86 4.54 -2.69 -2.17
C GLU A 86 5.32 -2.93 -3.47
N ARG A 87 4.88 -2.30 -4.57
CA ARG A 87 5.58 -2.37 -5.86
C ARG A 87 6.99 -1.78 -5.78
N LEU A 88 7.15 -0.60 -5.20
CA LEU A 88 8.47 0.02 -5.02
C LEU A 88 9.41 -0.84 -4.15
N LEU A 89 8.86 -1.54 -3.16
CA LEU A 89 9.64 -2.49 -2.35
C LEU A 89 10.08 -3.71 -3.17
N GLN A 90 9.20 -4.25 -4.00
CA GLN A 90 9.54 -5.33 -4.94
C GLN A 90 10.62 -4.89 -5.92
N ASP A 91 10.43 -3.77 -6.60
CA ASP A 91 11.39 -3.20 -7.55
C ASP A 91 12.75 -2.94 -6.89
N THR A 92 12.75 -2.46 -5.64
CA THR A 92 13.97 -2.24 -4.85
C THR A 92 14.68 -3.56 -4.58
N ASN A 93 13.96 -4.63 -4.24
CA ASN A 93 14.55 -5.94 -4.00
C ASN A 93 15.13 -6.55 -5.28
N GLU A 94 14.41 -6.45 -6.40
CA GLU A 94 14.89 -6.88 -7.71
C GLU A 94 16.16 -6.12 -8.11
N LYS A 95 16.15 -4.78 -7.99
CA LYS A 95 17.31 -3.93 -8.28
C LYS A 95 18.51 -4.25 -7.39
N LYS A 96 18.27 -4.63 -6.14
CA LYS A 96 19.32 -5.04 -5.20
C LYS A 96 20.00 -6.34 -5.66
N THR A 97 19.23 -7.29 -6.18
CA THR A 97 19.76 -8.53 -6.77
C THR A 97 20.58 -8.23 -8.01
N GLU A 98 20.07 -7.42 -8.94
CA GLU A 98 20.82 -7.00 -10.14
C GLU A 98 22.16 -6.32 -9.78
N ILE A 99 22.16 -5.46 -8.75
CA ILE A 99 23.38 -4.81 -8.26
C ILE A 99 24.36 -5.85 -7.72
N LYS A 100 23.89 -6.84 -6.96
CA LYS A 100 24.74 -7.91 -6.41
C LYS A 100 25.38 -8.72 -7.54
N ASP A 101 24.60 -9.14 -8.52
CA ASP A 101 25.08 -9.93 -9.65
C ASP A 101 26.09 -9.13 -10.48
N GLN A 102 25.82 -7.83 -10.70
CA GLN A 102 26.74 -6.95 -11.41
C GLN A 102 28.06 -6.74 -10.66
N VAL A 103 28.04 -6.69 -9.32
CA VAL A 103 29.27 -6.63 -8.50
C VAL A 103 30.13 -7.87 -8.73
N GLU A 104 29.52 -9.05 -8.79
CA GLU A 104 30.23 -10.31 -9.06
C GLU A 104 30.87 -10.31 -10.45
N VAL A 105 30.13 -9.86 -11.47
CA VAL A 105 30.66 -9.71 -12.85
C VAL A 105 31.85 -8.75 -12.87
N VAL A 106 31.74 -7.58 -12.23
CA VAL A 106 32.84 -6.61 -12.16
C VAL A 106 34.05 -7.21 -11.43
N SER A 107 33.86 -7.95 -10.34
CA SER A 107 34.96 -8.61 -9.62
C SER A 107 35.70 -9.61 -10.50
N LYS A 108 34.97 -10.52 -11.14
CA LYS A 108 35.54 -11.54 -12.04
C LYS A 108 36.28 -10.91 -13.23
N LEU A 109 35.73 -9.85 -13.81
CA LEU A 109 36.41 -9.13 -14.90
C LEU A 109 37.67 -8.43 -14.43
N LYS A 110 37.67 -7.88 -13.21
CA LYS A 110 38.84 -7.22 -12.62
C LYS A 110 39.95 -8.23 -12.34
N GLU A 111 39.63 -9.36 -11.72
CA GLU A 111 40.60 -10.44 -11.48
C GLU A 111 41.25 -10.92 -12.78
N LYS A 112 40.44 -11.20 -13.82
CA LYS A 112 40.96 -11.57 -15.14
C LYS A 112 41.85 -10.49 -15.73
N PHE A 113 41.48 -9.22 -15.58
CA PHE A 113 42.27 -8.11 -16.10
C PHE A 113 43.62 -7.99 -15.39
N ASP A 114 43.64 -8.13 -14.07
CA ASP A 114 44.85 -8.06 -13.26
C ASP A 114 45.79 -9.24 -13.56
N HIS A 115 45.25 -10.45 -13.77
CA HIS A 115 46.02 -11.62 -14.23
C HIS A 115 46.65 -11.39 -15.61
N LEU A 116 45.85 -11.00 -16.62
CA LEU A 116 46.36 -10.77 -17.98
C LEU A 116 47.44 -9.69 -18.02
N LYS A 117 47.28 -8.64 -17.21
CA LYS A 117 48.24 -7.54 -17.17
C LYS A 117 49.57 -7.92 -16.54
N SER A 118 49.57 -8.93 -15.67
CA SER A 118 50.75 -9.41 -14.95
C SER A 118 51.50 -10.51 -15.72
N ASP A 119 50.88 -11.07 -16.75
CA ASP A 119 51.46 -12.13 -17.59
C ASP A 119 52.26 -11.51 -18.77
N PRO A 120 53.58 -11.76 -18.86
CA PRO A 120 54.44 -11.24 -19.93
C PRO A 120 54.07 -11.74 -21.33
N SER A 121 53.36 -12.87 -21.43
CA SER A 121 52.97 -13.50 -22.69
C SER A 121 51.63 -12.98 -23.23
N SER A 122 50.90 -12.20 -22.44
CA SER A 122 49.57 -11.72 -22.79
C SER A 122 49.59 -10.69 -23.93
N SER A 123 48.65 -10.83 -24.86
CA SER A 123 48.55 -9.92 -26.00
C SER A 123 48.00 -8.56 -25.59
N LYS A 124 48.62 -7.48 -26.09
CA LYS A 124 48.14 -6.11 -25.90
C LYS A 124 46.70 -5.92 -26.37
N SER A 125 46.28 -6.59 -27.45
CA SER A 125 44.92 -6.49 -27.98
C SER A 125 43.88 -7.10 -27.03
N GLU A 126 44.21 -8.21 -26.37
CA GLU A 126 43.35 -8.88 -25.38
C GLU A 126 43.17 -8.03 -24.13
N ILE A 127 44.26 -7.43 -23.64
CA ILE A 127 44.24 -6.50 -22.50
C ILE A 127 43.32 -5.30 -22.81
N ILE A 128 43.42 -4.72 -24.01
CA ILE A 128 42.57 -3.59 -24.42
C ILE A 128 41.10 -3.99 -24.48
N LYS A 129 40.79 -5.14 -25.09
CA LYS A 129 39.41 -5.65 -25.20
C LYS A 129 38.81 -5.89 -23.81
N LEU A 130 39.54 -6.54 -22.91
CA LEU A 130 39.09 -6.82 -21.55
C LEU A 130 38.89 -5.54 -20.73
N LYS A 131 39.78 -4.55 -20.89
CA LYS A 131 39.63 -3.22 -20.29
C LYS A 131 38.33 -2.55 -20.72
N SER A 132 38.01 -2.59 -22.02
CA SER A 132 36.78 -2.02 -22.56
C SER A 132 35.53 -2.68 -21.94
N THR A 133 35.52 -4.01 -21.85
CA THR A 133 34.43 -4.76 -21.21
C THR A 133 34.28 -4.39 -19.73
N LEU A 134 35.39 -4.29 -19.00
CA LEU A 134 35.37 -3.88 -17.59
C LEU A 134 34.79 -2.46 -17.42
N VAL A 135 35.19 -1.51 -18.27
CA VAL A 135 34.64 -0.13 -18.25
C VAL A 135 33.14 -0.14 -18.52
N GLY A 136 32.67 -0.89 -19.52
CA GLY A 136 31.24 -1.03 -19.81
C GLY A 136 30.46 -1.61 -18.62
N SER A 137 31.00 -2.66 -18.00
CA SER A 137 30.42 -3.31 -16.82
C SER A 137 30.33 -2.36 -15.60
N ILE A 138 31.36 -1.54 -15.37
CA ILE A 138 31.33 -0.49 -14.34
C ILE A 138 30.26 0.57 -14.66
N GLY A 139 30.08 0.90 -15.95
CA GLY A 139 29.02 1.79 -16.41
C GLY A 139 27.62 1.29 -16.05
N ILE A 140 27.35 0.01 -16.30
CA ILE A 140 26.09 -0.67 -15.93
C ILE A 140 25.88 -0.59 -14.41
N PHE A 141 26.88 -0.94 -13.61
CA PHE A 141 26.82 -0.87 -12.15
C PHE A 141 26.47 0.54 -11.63
N LYS A 142 27.07 1.59 -12.21
CA LYS A 142 26.74 2.98 -11.85
C LYS A 142 25.29 3.33 -12.20
N SER A 143 24.79 2.87 -13.35
CA SER A 143 23.40 3.06 -13.76
C SER A 143 22.42 2.40 -12.79
N LEU A 144 22.68 1.13 -12.41
CA LEU A 144 21.87 0.40 -11.44
C LEU A 144 21.83 1.10 -10.08
N LYS A 145 22.97 1.59 -9.60
CA LYS A 145 23.04 2.38 -8.36
C LYS A 145 22.24 3.68 -8.44
N ARG A 146 22.18 4.33 -9.59
CA ARG A 146 21.34 5.53 -9.79
C ARG A 146 19.86 5.17 -9.75
N GLN A 147 19.44 4.13 -10.47
CA GLN A 147 18.04 3.66 -10.45
C GLN A 147 17.59 3.27 -9.04
N MET A 148 18.43 2.58 -8.28
CA MET A 148 18.17 2.26 -6.88
C MET A 148 17.93 3.51 -6.02
N LYS A 149 18.70 4.58 -6.22
CA LYS A 149 18.50 5.83 -5.48
C LYS A 149 17.16 6.48 -5.79
N GLU A 150 16.73 6.46 -7.06
CA GLU A 150 15.43 6.99 -7.44
C GLU A 150 14.28 6.17 -6.83
N LEU A 151 14.37 4.84 -6.84
CA LEU A 151 13.38 3.97 -6.17
C LEU A 151 13.27 4.28 -4.67
N ILE A 152 14.40 4.43 -3.97
CA ILE A 152 14.41 4.78 -2.54
C ILE A 152 13.79 6.16 -2.30
N LYS A 153 14.09 7.13 -3.16
CA LYS A 153 13.53 8.49 -3.07
C LYS A 153 12.02 8.47 -3.28
N GLU A 154 11.54 7.73 -4.28
CA GLU A 154 10.12 7.59 -4.58
C GLU A 154 9.37 6.85 -3.45
N TYR A 155 9.97 5.79 -2.91
CA TYR A 155 9.45 5.08 -1.75
C TYR A 155 9.28 6.01 -0.55
N SER A 156 10.32 6.80 -0.24
CA SER A 156 10.28 7.77 0.84
C SER A 156 9.20 8.82 0.64
N HIS A 157 9.09 9.38 -0.56
CA HIS A 157 8.05 10.35 -0.90
C HIS A 157 6.65 9.75 -0.76
N THR A 158 6.41 8.58 -1.34
CA THR A 158 5.12 7.88 -1.27
C THR A 158 4.76 7.55 0.18
N ASN A 159 5.72 7.12 0.99
CA ASN A 159 5.48 6.82 2.40
C ASN A 159 5.10 8.07 3.20
N GLN A 160 5.71 9.22 2.90
CA GLN A 160 5.35 10.49 3.51
C GLN A 160 3.92 10.91 3.13
N GLN A 161 3.53 10.75 1.87
CA GLN A 161 2.15 11.04 1.45
C GLN A 161 1.16 10.11 2.16
N ASN A 162 1.44 8.81 2.23
CA ASN A 162 0.58 7.86 2.93
C ASN A 162 0.46 8.20 4.42
N ALA A 163 1.53 8.67 5.07
CA ALA A 163 1.49 9.11 6.44
C ALA A 163 0.54 10.32 6.61
N LYS A 164 0.62 11.32 5.73
CA LYS A 164 -0.30 12.46 5.73
C LYS A 164 -1.75 12.03 5.50
N THR A 165 -1.99 11.15 4.52
CA THR A 165 -3.33 10.62 4.25
C THR A 165 -3.89 9.87 5.46
N ARG A 166 -3.07 9.10 6.19
CA ARG A 166 -3.49 8.44 7.44
C ARG A 166 -3.87 9.45 8.52
N THR A 167 -3.13 10.54 8.67
CA THR A 167 -3.49 11.61 9.61
C THR A 167 -4.83 12.25 9.23
N MET A 168 -5.00 12.64 7.96
CA MET A 168 -6.25 13.23 7.47
C MET A 168 -7.44 12.29 7.61
N LEU A 169 -7.25 11.01 7.31
CA LEU A 169 -8.28 9.99 7.50
C LEU A 169 -8.62 9.82 8.97
N GLY A 170 -7.62 9.96 9.85
CA GLY A 170 -7.82 10.02 11.27
C GLY A 170 -8.71 11.18 11.70
N ASP A 171 -8.35 12.40 11.32
CA ASP A 171 -9.11 13.61 11.65
C ASP A 171 -10.56 13.53 11.13
N TYR A 172 -10.73 13.00 9.90
CA TYR A 172 -12.03 12.71 9.31
C TYR A 172 -12.85 11.78 10.21
N PHE A 173 -12.27 10.65 10.59
CA PHE A 173 -12.92 9.66 11.43
C PHE A 173 -13.30 10.19 12.81
N THR A 174 -12.44 10.97 13.45
CA THR A 174 -12.74 11.64 14.73
C THR A 174 -13.93 12.60 14.60
N LYS A 175 -14.00 13.37 13.52
CA LYS A 175 -15.09 14.32 13.28
C LYS A 175 -16.42 13.63 12.97
N HIS A 176 -16.39 12.54 12.21
CA HIS A 176 -17.61 11.89 11.72
C HIS A 176 -18.14 10.79 12.66
N HIS A 177 -17.32 10.19 13.54
CA HIS A 177 -17.75 9.28 14.61
C HIS A 177 -17.02 9.58 15.95
N PRO A 178 -17.57 10.44 16.80
CA PRO A 178 -16.94 10.83 18.06
C PRO A 178 -17.00 9.77 19.18
N ILE A 179 -17.71 8.65 19.00
CA ILE A 179 -17.91 7.62 20.05
C ILE A 179 -17.01 6.41 19.80
N GLY A 180 -16.03 6.18 20.69
CA GLY A 180 -15.23 4.94 20.75
C GLY A 180 -14.10 4.80 19.72
N SER A 181 -13.67 5.89 19.08
CA SER A 181 -12.76 5.88 17.91
C SER A 181 -11.27 5.87 18.22
N THR A 182 -10.86 6.05 19.48
CA THR A 182 -9.47 6.06 19.91
C THR A 182 -9.14 4.85 20.79
N ASN A 183 -8.08 4.14 20.43
CA ASN A 183 -7.41 3.20 21.31
C ASN A 183 -6.88 3.94 22.55
N SER A 184 -6.54 3.19 23.60
CA SER A 184 -5.98 3.72 24.85
C SER A 184 -4.65 4.47 24.69
N ASP A 185 -3.97 4.33 23.54
CA ASP A 185 -2.76 5.05 23.17
C ASP A 185 -3.02 6.33 22.33
N GLY A 186 -4.28 6.70 22.13
CA GLY A 186 -4.67 7.86 21.32
C GLY A 186 -4.62 7.64 19.82
N THR A 187 -4.29 6.43 19.35
CA THR A 187 -4.37 6.08 17.92
C THR A 187 -5.80 5.74 17.52
N ILE A 188 -6.17 6.06 16.28
CA ILE A 188 -7.52 5.81 15.80
C ILE A 188 -7.71 4.33 15.48
N ASN A 189 -8.76 3.73 16.04
CA ASN A 189 -9.10 2.35 15.78
C ASN A 189 -9.81 2.21 14.42
N ALA A 190 -9.03 2.09 13.35
CA ALA A 190 -9.55 1.88 12.00
C ALA A 190 -10.35 0.56 11.84
N LYS A 191 -10.23 -0.41 12.77
CA LYS A 191 -11.07 -1.64 12.77
C LYS A 191 -12.52 -1.35 13.20
N SER A 192 -12.76 -0.20 13.83
CA SER A 192 -14.08 0.15 14.38
C SER A 192 -14.97 0.90 13.40
N TYR A 193 -14.47 1.32 12.23
CA TYR A 193 -15.27 2.07 11.26
C TYR A 193 -16.01 1.15 10.30
N PRO A 194 -17.36 1.12 10.35
CA PRO A 194 -18.14 0.37 9.38
C PRO A 194 -17.78 0.81 7.96
N GLY A 195 -17.65 -0.16 7.04
CA GLY A 195 -17.33 0.12 5.64
C GLY A 195 -15.84 0.37 5.34
N PHE A 196 -14.99 0.81 6.29
CA PHE A 196 -13.60 1.19 5.99
C PHE A 196 -12.80 0.07 5.32
N LYS A 197 -12.79 -1.13 5.92
CA LYS A 197 -12.03 -2.27 5.38
C LYS A 197 -12.51 -2.64 3.98
N LYS A 198 -13.83 -2.74 3.79
CA LYS A 198 -14.44 -3.13 2.51
C LYS A 198 -14.16 -2.08 1.42
N CYS A 199 -14.24 -0.80 1.78
CA CYS A 199 -13.90 0.32 0.91
C CYS A 199 -12.41 0.32 0.52
N PHE A 200 -11.52 0.12 1.50
CA PHE A 200 -10.08 0.04 1.28
C PHE A 200 -9.75 -1.13 0.36
N ASP A 201 -10.27 -2.32 0.66
CA ASP A 201 -10.03 -3.53 -0.13
C ASP A 201 -10.53 -3.36 -1.57
N HIS A 202 -11.66 -2.68 -1.77
CA HIS A 202 -12.17 -2.36 -3.10
C HIS A 202 -11.10 -1.63 -3.94
N PHE A 203 -10.56 -0.53 -3.43
CA PHE A 203 -9.54 0.25 -4.15
C PHE A 203 -8.20 -0.48 -4.20
N TYR A 204 -7.83 -1.21 -3.15
CA TYR A 204 -6.56 -1.91 -3.08
C TYR A 204 -6.48 -3.07 -4.09
N TYR A 205 -7.57 -3.81 -4.34
CA TYR A 205 -7.57 -4.97 -5.23
C TYR A 205 -8.07 -4.71 -6.67
N ARG A 206 -8.89 -3.67 -6.92
CA ARG A 206 -9.47 -3.43 -8.27
C ARG A 206 -8.67 -2.53 -9.21
N LEU A 207 -7.57 -1.93 -8.75
CA LEU A 207 -6.79 -1.07 -9.64
C LEU A 207 -6.04 -1.89 -10.70
N PRO A 208 -6.05 -1.47 -11.98
CA PRO A 208 -5.40 -2.21 -13.05
C PRO A 208 -3.90 -2.38 -12.77
N GLN A 209 -3.41 -3.57 -13.13
CA GLN A 209 -2.04 -4.05 -12.98
C GLN A 209 -1.05 -3.23 -13.83
#